data_AF-A0AAE9CZC5-F1
#
_entry.id   AF-A0AAE9CZC5-F1
#
_cell.length_a   1.000
_cell.length_b   1.000
_cell.length_c   1.000
_cell.angle_alpha   90.00
_cell.angle_beta   90.00
_cell.angle_gamma   90.00
#
_symmetry.space_group_name_H-M   'P 1'
#
loop_
_entity.id
_entity.type
_entity.pdbx_description
1 polymer ?
#
loop_
_entity_poly.entity_id
_entity_poly.type
_entity_poly.pdbx_seq_one_letter_code
_entity_poly.pdbx_strand_id
1 'polypeptide(L)'
;MSRLRTLPNRPTTAIEISEENSKIRAKLHFEKPYENATLEFFEPEEFEEFLKDFLVNQETPLRVFKFELADLKMKILQDSLKSRISLLQVRRIFLDVSDTHQLAPIFQYLNSYSLKKVILRIDEEFDIEGFKFLENWKRSGLLILALKFKNIYLENLKSINKLLYYWSTFRQIDIFYDNYNKYDPCEFFDVPFEKLSENSIRIELSPRNRLAPSLVKLKLSNEMSLKVLGNPLVMGNVLKYFKAFDIQSLRKTCNGIRSCVDHLKPDPQIGIYGIYMKTDESISANVRVSGYRNCKSILYERTEDSKDIVSKVLADFETITKHQKTCLEELRLFFSYYNLTGEPNEPLRTLIPERLNPMTSKFLAGFKEILKRRSGLLKVKKLDLFSVRAEDVMQVLPYLDPKYLEKLEINDPHYEYLRLYNRRNYPDALKIPYDIEEMAKTEQWKNLKELEVKSERISTPIQKMNLTNLSKIYITTVARITSNDIIFLKENLLTPKLKRFIICFKTFVEDPQLNDFFGPPRNTFGTRRLWYFPIPGTNREMMEIDLSQNLYFESVNYYRYG
;
A
#
# COMPACT_ATOMS: atom_id res chain seq x y z
N MET A 1 -41.25 -17.43 -36.44
CA MET A 1 -41.71 -16.11 -35.94
C MET A 1 -40.55 -15.51 -35.17
N SER A 2 -40.10 -14.29 -35.48
CA SER A 2 -38.97 -13.67 -34.78
C SER A 2 -39.25 -13.62 -33.26
N ARG A 3 -38.36 -14.22 -32.46
CA ARG A 3 -38.43 -14.19 -30.98
C ARG A 3 -38.32 -12.76 -30.43
N LEU A 4 -38.03 -11.75 -31.25
CA LEU A 4 -38.15 -10.34 -30.84
C LEU A 4 -39.60 -9.92 -30.60
N ARG A 5 -40.58 -10.56 -31.26
CA ARG A 5 -42.01 -10.21 -31.10
C ARG A 5 -42.57 -10.57 -29.71
N THR A 6 -41.84 -11.36 -28.92
CA THR A 6 -42.21 -11.70 -27.53
C THR A 6 -41.55 -10.77 -26.50
N LEU A 7 -40.67 -9.86 -26.93
CA LEU A 7 -40.03 -8.89 -26.05
C LEU A 7 -40.92 -7.65 -25.83
N PRO A 8 -40.77 -6.96 -24.69
CA PRO A 8 -41.43 -5.68 -24.46
C PRO A 8 -41.14 -4.69 -25.61
N ASN A 9 -42.16 -3.96 -26.08
CA ASN A 9 -41.99 -2.89 -27.07
C ASN A 9 -41.35 -1.65 -26.42
N ARG A 10 -40.07 -1.76 -26.04
CA ARG A 10 -39.28 -0.74 -25.33
C ARG A 10 -37.83 -0.74 -25.82
N PRO A 11 -37.11 0.40 -25.71
CA PRO A 11 -35.71 0.46 -26.08
C PRO A 11 -34.82 -0.44 -25.22
N THR A 12 -34.04 -1.29 -25.86
CA THR A 12 -32.98 -2.06 -25.19
C THR A 12 -31.79 -1.16 -24.92
N THR A 13 -31.36 -1.10 -23.66
CA THR A 13 -30.23 -0.27 -23.21
C THR A 13 -28.96 -1.07 -22.96
N ALA A 14 -29.07 -2.38 -22.74
CA ALA A 14 -27.93 -3.29 -22.66
C ALA A 14 -28.32 -4.71 -23.10
N ILE A 15 -27.34 -5.43 -23.62
CA ILE A 15 -27.45 -6.85 -23.94
C ILE A 15 -26.22 -7.58 -23.40
N GLU A 16 -26.46 -8.73 -22.76
CA GLU A 16 -25.44 -9.64 -22.25
C GLU A 16 -25.66 -11.02 -22.84
N ILE A 17 -24.67 -11.52 -23.56
CA ILE A 17 -24.68 -12.81 -24.23
C ILE A 17 -23.60 -13.68 -23.61
N SER A 18 -23.97 -14.88 -23.17
CA SER A 18 -23.06 -15.86 -22.56
C SER A 18 -23.52 -17.29 -22.85
N GLU A 19 -22.65 -18.26 -22.64
CA GLU A 19 -22.97 -19.69 -22.77
C GLU A 19 -22.99 -20.37 -21.39
N GLU A 20 -24.08 -21.08 -21.08
CA GLU A 20 -24.27 -21.80 -19.82
C GLU A 20 -24.99 -23.12 -20.08
N ASN A 21 -24.44 -24.24 -19.59
CA ASN A 21 -25.00 -25.59 -19.78
C ASN A 21 -25.28 -25.94 -21.26
N SER A 22 -24.35 -25.59 -22.15
CA SER A 22 -24.47 -25.78 -23.62
C SER A 22 -25.65 -25.04 -24.27
N LYS A 23 -26.16 -23.99 -23.62
CA LYS A 23 -27.17 -23.08 -24.18
C LYS A 23 -26.62 -21.66 -24.28
N ILE A 24 -26.92 -20.98 -25.37
CA ILE A 24 -26.62 -19.56 -25.51
C ILE A 24 -27.75 -18.77 -24.83
N ARG A 25 -27.39 -17.92 -23.88
CA ARG A 25 -28.33 -17.04 -23.16
C ARG A 25 -28.10 -15.60 -23.61
N ALA A 26 -29.17 -14.94 -24.05
CA ALA A 26 -29.17 -13.50 -24.33
C ALA A 26 -30.08 -12.79 -23.33
N LYS A 27 -29.48 -11.97 -22.48
CA LYS A 27 -30.17 -11.17 -21.47
C LYS A 27 -30.26 -9.72 -21.94
N LEU A 28 -31.49 -9.24 -22.14
CA LEU A 28 -31.79 -7.89 -22.59
C LEU A 28 -32.27 -7.04 -21.41
N HIS A 29 -31.79 -5.79 -21.36
CA HIS A 29 -32.14 -4.82 -20.32
C HIS A 29 -32.81 -3.60 -20.94
N PHE A 30 -34.03 -3.31 -20.53
CA PHE A 30 -34.85 -2.23 -21.09
C PHE A 30 -34.76 -0.94 -20.30
N GLU A 31 -35.10 0.18 -20.96
CA GLU A 31 -35.25 1.47 -20.29
C GLU A 31 -36.44 1.48 -19.31
N LYS A 32 -36.43 2.42 -18.35
CA LYS A 32 -37.31 2.44 -17.16
C LYS A 32 -38.81 2.20 -17.48
N PRO A 33 -39.55 1.49 -16.59
CA PRO A 33 -39.07 0.83 -15.37
C PRO A 33 -38.16 -0.35 -15.72
N TYR A 34 -37.04 -0.50 -14.99
CA TYR A 34 -36.00 -1.45 -15.34
C TYR A 34 -36.53 -2.87 -15.28
N GLU A 35 -36.62 -3.49 -16.44
CA GLU A 35 -37.07 -4.86 -16.64
C GLU A 35 -36.02 -5.59 -17.48
N ASN A 36 -35.92 -6.91 -17.29
CA ASN A 36 -35.01 -7.75 -18.06
C ASN A 36 -35.77 -8.92 -18.68
N ALA A 37 -35.32 -9.32 -19.86
CA ALA A 37 -35.78 -10.53 -20.53
C ALA A 37 -34.57 -11.42 -20.79
N THR A 38 -34.73 -12.73 -20.59
CA THR A 38 -33.70 -13.71 -20.90
C THR A 38 -34.24 -14.65 -21.97
N LEU A 39 -33.52 -14.77 -23.07
CA LEU A 39 -33.80 -15.72 -24.14
C LEU A 39 -32.72 -16.81 -24.13
N GLU A 40 -33.14 -18.06 -24.32
CA GLU A 40 -32.24 -19.21 -24.39
C GLU A 40 -32.35 -19.88 -25.76
N PHE A 41 -31.20 -20.20 -26.33
CA PHE A 41 -31.05 -20.80 -27.65
C PHE A 41 -30.24 -22.09 -27.51
N PHE A 42 -30.74 -23.15 -28.14
CA PHE A 42 -30.10 -24.47 -28.18
C PHE A 42 -29.30 -24.63 -29.47
N GLU A 43 -29.85 -24.16 -30.59
CA GLU A 43 -29.21 -24.21 -31.90
C GLU A 43 -28.49 -22.88 -32.22
N PRO A 44 -27.24 -22.91 -32.72
CA PRO A 44 -26.49 -21.72 -33.11
C PRO A 44 -27.18 -20.88 -34.19
N GLU A 45 -27.89 -21.51 -35.12
CA GLU A 45 -28.58 -20.85 -36.24
C GLU A 45 -29.74 -19.98 -35.74
N GLU A 46 -30.50 -20.46 -34.74
CA GLU A 46 -31.56 -19.67 -34.11
C GLU A 46 -30.99 -18.43 -33.40
N PHE A 47 -29.82 -18.58 -32.77
CA PHE A 47 -29.14 -17.47 -32.12
C PHE A 47 -28.60 -16.46 -33.13
N GLU A 48 -28.02 -16.92 -34.25
CA GLU A 48 -27.53 -16.05 -35.33
C GLU A 48 -28.67 -15.22 -35.93
N GLU A 49 -29.80 -15.85 -36.26
CA GLU A 49 -30.97 -15.13 -36.79
C GLU A 49 -31.46 -14.08 -35.79
N PHE A 50 -31.56 -14.45 -34.51
CA PHE A 50 -31.92 -13.52 -33.44
C PHE A 50 -30.94 -12.35 -33.31
N LEU A 51 -29.63 -12.61 -33.25
CA LEU A 51 -28.63 -11.58 -33.03
C LEU A 51 -28.60 -10.59 -34.20
N LYS A 52 -28.72 -11.11 -35.43
CA LYS A 52 -28.83 -10.30 -36.64
C LYS A 52 -30.07 -9.43 -36.63
N ASP A 53 -31.24 -10.02 -36.36
CA ASP A 53 -32.51 -9.28 -36.28
C ASP A 53 -32.46 -8.21 -35.17
N PHE A 54 -31.94 -8.56 -34.00
CA PHE A 54 -31.74 -7.63 -32.89
C PHE A 54 -30.84 -6.47 -33.27
N LEU A 55 -29.66 -6.77 -33.83
CA LEU A 55 -28.69 -5.74 -34.21
C LEU A 55 -29.18 -4.88 -35.36
N VAL A 56 -29.93 -5.40 -36.34
CA VAL A 56 -30.48 -4.57 -37.42
C VAL A 56 -31.53 -3.58 -36.88
N ASN A 57 -32.36 -4.02 -35.94
CA ASN A 57 -33.42 -3.18 -35.36
C ASN A 57 -32.96 -2.30 -34.18
N GLN A 58 -31.71 -2.40 -33.73
CA GLN A 58 -31.20 -1.62 -32.61
C GLN A 58 -30.82 -0.19 -33.04
N GLU A 59 -31.77 0.74 -32.91
CA GLU A 59 -31.56 2.17 -33.20
C GLU A 59 -31.01 2.95 -32.01
N THR A 60 -31.39 2.57 -30.78
CA THR A 60 -31.00 3.31 -29.57
C THR A 60 -29.57 2.96 -29.12
N PRO A 61 -28.78 3.92 -28.62
CA PRO A 61 -27.41 3.65 -28.18
C PRO A 61 -27.35 2.69 -26.99
N LEU A 62 -26.60 1.60 -27.13
CA LEU A 62 -26.37 0.65 -26.06
C LEU A 62 -25.39 1.21 -25.03
N ARG A 63 -25.76 1.10 -23.75
CA ARG A 63 -24.87 1.40 -22.63
C ARG A 63 -23.81 0.33 -22.47
N VAL A 64 -24.21 -0.94 -22.66
CA VAL A 64 -23.34 -2.11 -22.56
C VAL A 64 -23.74 -3.11 -23.66
N PHE A 65 -22.74 -3.62 -24.38
CA PHE A 65 -22.87 -4.79 -25.24
C PHE A 65 -21.83 -5.81 -24.76
N LYS A 66 -22.28 -6.95 -24.24
CA LYS A 66 -21.42 -7.97 -23.68
C LYS A 66 -21.61 -9.28 -24.44
N PHE A 67 -20.51 -9.82 -24.96
CA PHE A 67 -20.47 -11.02 -25.79
C PHE A 67 -19.38 -11.96 -25.29
N GLU A 68 -19.78 -12.92 -24.45
CA GLU A 68 -18.94 -13.94 -23.82
C GLU A 68 -19.21 -15.31 -24.44
N LEU A 69 -18.90 -15.45 -25.73
CA LEU A 69 -19.00 -16.71 -26.45
C LEU A 69 -17.62 -17.06 -27.02
N ALA A 70 -17.33 -18.36 -27.12
CA ALA A 70 -16.08 -18.85 -27.67
C ALA A 70 -15.86 -18.42 -29.13
N ASP A 71 -14.59 -18.43 -29.55
CA ASP A 71 -14.09 -17.84 -30.78
C ASP A 71 -14.87 -18.19 -32.06
N LEU A 72 -15.30 -19.46 -32.21
CA LEU A 72 -16.08 -19.92 -33.37
C LEU A 72 -17.37 -19.10 -33.58
N LYS A 73 -17.93 -18.52 -32.51
CA LYS A 73 -19.15 -17.70 -32.51
C LYS A 73 -18.86 -16.20 -32.65
N MET A 74 -17.60 -15.77 -32.68
CA MET A 74 -17.22 -14.37 -32.93
C MET A 74 -17.54 -13.95 -34.37
N LYS A 75 -17.48 -14.89 -35.31
CA LYS A 75 -17.91 -14.69 -36.70
C LYS A 75 -19.40 -14.32 -36.80
N ILE A 76 -20.25 -14.93 -35.98
CA ILE A 76 -21.68 -14.62 -35.90
C ILE A 76 -21.89 -13.15 -35.53
N LEU A 77 -21.12 -12.64 -34.56
CA LEU A 77 -21.17 -11.22 -34.19
C LEU A 77 -20.74 -10.32 -35.35
N GLN A 78 -19.64 -10.66 -36.02
CA GLN A 78 -19.15 -9.90 -37.16
C GLN A 78 -20.18 -9.84 -38.29
N ASP A 79 -20.77 -10.97 -38.67
CA ASP A 79 -21.76 -11.07 -39.76
C ASP A 79 -23.08 -10.35 -39.39
N SER A 80 -23.48 -10.43 -38.12
CA SER A 80 -24.64 -9.70 -37.60
C SER A 80 -24.43 -8.18 -37.61
N LEU A 81 -23.24 -7.70 -37.23
CA LEU A 81 -22.88 -6.27 -37.28
C LEU A 81 -22.77 -5.77 -38.71
N LYS A 82 -22.20 -6.56 -39.63
CA LYS A 82 -22.09 -6.25 -41.06
C LYS A 82 -23.45 -6.06 -41.73
N SER A 83 -24.48 -6.70 -41.21
CA SER A 83 -25.85 -6.61 -41.73
C SER A 83 -26.54 -5.27 -41.42
N ARG A 84 -25.94 -4.42 -40.57
CA ARG A 84 -26.48 -3.10 -40.24
C ARG A 84 -26.17 -2.08 -41.34
N ILE A 85 -27.11 -1.18 -41.59
CA ILE A 85 -26.94 -0.03 -42.50
C ILE A 85 -26.12 1.09 -41.82
N SER A 86 -26.13 1.15 -40.49
CA SER A 86 -25.43 2.17 -39.70
C SER A 86 -24.55 1.58 -38.61
N LEU A 87 -23.46 2.30 -38.28
CA LEU A 87 -22.53 1.91 -37.22
C LEU A 87 -23.25 1.77 -35.87
N LEU A 88 -22.99 0.67 -35.17
CA LEU A 88 -23.60 0.42 -33.85
C LEU A 88 -23.09 1.45 -32.84
N GLN A 89 -24.02 2.16 -32.21
CA GLN A 89 -23.70 3.08 -31.11
C GLN A 89 -23.67 2.31 -29.79
N VAL A 90 -22.47 2.11 -29.26
CA VAL A 90 -22.25 1.44 -27.97
C VAL A 90 -21.28 2.24 -27.11
N ARG A 91 -21.54 2.33 -25.80
CA ARG A 91 -20.67 3.02 -24.83
C ARG A 91 -19.62 2.11 -24.23
N ARG A 92 -19.96 0.86 -23.93
CA ARG A 92 -19.06 -0.14 -23.36
C ARG A 92 -19.25 -1.46 -24.08
N ILE A 93 -18.17 -2.02 -24.60
CA ILE A 93 -18.18 -3.33 -25.24
C ILE A 93 -17.33 -4.30 -24.44
N PHE A 94 -17.82 -5.53 -24.27
CA PHE A 94 -17.13 -6.63 -23.64
C PHE A 94 -17.07 -7.80 -24.62
N LEU A 95 -15.87 -8.30 -24.91
CA LEU A 95 -15.62 -9.39 -25.86
C LEU A 95 -14.67 -10.43 -25.26
N ASP A 96 -14.99 -11.70 -25.48
CA ASP A 96 -14.05 -12.82 -25.28
C ASP A 96 -13.33 -13.09 -26.61
N VAL A 97 -12.01 -12.87 -26.67
CA VAL A 97 -11.21 -13.04 -27.88
C VAL A 97 -10.05 -14.00 -27.63
N SER A 98 -9.82 -14.92 -28.57
CA SER A 98 -8.63 -15.77 -28.59
C SER A 98 -7.44 -14.99 -29.12
N ASP A 99 -7.65 -14.17 -30.16
CA ASP A 99 -6.64 -13.32 -30.79
C ASP A 99 -7.13 -11.87 -30.94
N THR A 100 -6.29 -10.93 -30.53
CA THR A 100 -6.46 -9.49 -30.71
C THR A 100 -6.70 -9.03 -32.16
N HIS A 101 -6.25 -9.77 -33.18
CA HIS A 101 -6.49 -9.41 -34.59
C HIS A 101 -7.96 -9.53 -35.01
N GLN A 102 -8.78 -10.24 -34.23
CA GLN A 102 -10.22 -10.38 -34.44
C GLN A 102 -11.00 -9.10 -34.13
N LEU A 103 -10.37 -8.14 -33.46
CA LEU A 103 -11.01 -6.89 -33.07
C LEU A 103 -11.28 -5.98 -34.28
N ALA A 104 -10.34 -5.87 -35.22
CA ALA A 104 -10.46 -4.92 -36.33
C ALA A 104 -11.73 -5.16 -37.19
N PRO A 105 -12.07 -6.41 -37.57
CA PRO A 105 -13.28 -6.70 -38.33
C PRO A 105 -14.60 -6.37 -37.61
N ILE A 106 -14.61 -6.36 -36.28
CA ILE A 106 -15.81 -6.02 -35.47
C ILE A 106 -15.92 -4.51 -35.32
N PHE A 107 -14.80 -3.88 -34.96
CA PHE A 107 -14.76 -2.48 -34.57
C PHE A 107 -15.01 -1.52 -35.74
N GLN A 108 -14.76 -1.94 -36.99
CA GLN A 108 -15.13 -1.15 -38.17
C GLN A 108 -16.65 -0.89 -38.26
N TYR A 109 -17.49 -1.72 -37.62
CA TYR A 109 -18.95 -1.57 -37.59
C TYR A 109 -19.46 -0.84 -36.34
N LEU A 110 -18.57 -0.26 -35.52
CA LEU A 110 -18.91 0.48 -34.30
C LEU A 110 -18.73 1.99 -34.48
N ASN A 111 -19.54 2.77 -33.78
CA ASN A 111 -19.42 4.23 -33.79
C ASN A 111 -18.32 4.70 -32.82
N SER A 112 -17.29 5.34 -33.36
CA SER A 112 -16.13 5.80 -32.58
C SER A 112 -16.41 6.96 -31.62
N TYR A 113 -17.52 7.70 -31.76
CA TYR A 113 -17.92 8.77 -30.83
C TYR A 113 -18.67 8.25 -29.59
N SER A 114 -19.37 7.13 -29.71
CA SER A 114 -20.15 6.59 -28.59
C SER A 114 -19.27 5.79 -27.63
N LEU A 115 -18.25 5.10 -28.13
CA LEU A 115 -17.44 4.17 -27.36
C LEU A 115 -16.56 4.88 -26.32
N LYS A 116 -16.63 4.39 -25.09
CA LYS A 116 -15.85 4.90 -23.95
C LYS A 116 -14.95 3.84 -23.34
N LYS A 117 -15.38 2.57 -23.33
CA LYS A 117 -14.64 1.47 -22.70
C LYS A 117 -14.71 0.21 -23.55
N VAL A 118 -13.54 -0.40 -23.74
CA VAL A 118 -13.36 -1.72 -24.34
C VAL A 118 -12.89 -2.66 -23.24
N ILE A 119 -13.55 -3.79 -23.08
CA ILE A 119 -13.20 -4.81 -22.11
C ILE A 119 -12.98 -6.11 -22.88
N LEU A 120 -11.78 -6.67 -22.76
CA LEU A 120 -11.40 -7.89 -23.46
C LEU A 120 -11.04 -8.95 -22.44
N ARG A 121 -11.59 -10.14 -22.59
CA ARG A 121 -11.05 -11.35 -22.01
C ARG A 121 -10.21 -12.04 -23.06
N ILE A 122 -8.97 -12.36 -22.71
CA ILE A 122 -7.99 -12.89 -23.65
C ILE A 122 -7.52 -14.24 -23.13
N ASP A 123 -7.85 -15.30 -23.87
CA ASP A 123 -7.61 -16.67 -23.46
C ASP A 123 -6.33 -17.26 -24.09
N GLU A 124 -5.90 -16.78 -25.26
CA GLU A 124 -4.74 -17.32 -25.99
C GLU A 124 -3.69 -16.25 -26.34
N GLU A 125 -3.79 -15.63 -27.52
CA GLU A 125 -2.76 -14.77 -28.10
C GLU A 125 -3.04 -13.28 -27.91
N PHE A 126 -2.03 -12.56 -27.43
CA PHE A 126 -2.11 -11.12 -27.19
C PHE A 126 -1.00 -10.36 -27.91
N ASP A 127 -1.36 -9.71 -29.02
CA ASP A 127 -0.48 -8.82 -29.76
C ASP A 127 -1.01 -7.37 -29.74
N ILE A 128 -0.07 -6.43 -29.62
CA ILE A 128 -0.36 -5.01 -29.74
C ILE A 128 -0.78 -4.61 -31.16
N GLU A 129 -0.30 -5.34 -32.17
CA GLU A 129 -0.61 -5.08 -33.58
C GLU A 129 -2.12 -5.11 -33.84
N GLY A 130 -2.85 -5.98 -33.13
CA GLY A 130 -4.30 -6.07 -33.15
C GLY A 130 -5.03 -4.77 -32.74
N PHE A 131 -4.38 -3.81 -32.09
CA PHE A 131 -5.00 -2.55 -31.65
C PHE A 131 -4.70 -1.34 -32.53
N LYS A 132 -3.85 -1.46 -33.56
CA LYS A 132 -3.43 -0.32 -34.42
C LYS A 132 -4.60 0.44 -35.03
N PHE A 133 -5.67 -0.27 -35.38
CA PHE A 133 -6.87 0.35 -35.97
C PHE A 133 -7.55 1.37 -35.04
N LEU A 134 -7.31 1.31 -33.72
CA LEU A 134 -7.89 2.23 -32.74
C LEU A 134 -7.21 3.59 -32.69
N GLU A 135 -5.98 3.74 -33.21
CA GLU A 135 -5.25 5.02 -33.21
C GLU A 135 -6.05 6.14 -33.89
N ASN A 136 -6.81 5.78 -34.93
CA ASN A 136 -7.58 6.70 -35.76
C ASN A 136 -9.01 6.97 -35.25
N TRP A 137 -9.35 6.50 -34.04
CA TRP A 137 -10.69 6.68 -33.51
C TRP A 137 -10.94 8.11 -33.05
N LYS A 138 -12.13 8.65 -33.26
CA LYS A 138 -12.41 10.07 -32.96
C LYS A 138 -12.41 10.41 -31.46
N ARG A 139 -12.43 9.40 -30.57
CA ARG A 139 -12.22 9.52 -29.12
C ARG A 139 -10.85 9.01 -28.65
N SER A 140 -9.90 8.89 -29.57
CA SER A 140 -8.49 8.62 -29.29
C SER A 140 -8.01 9.59 -28.19
N GLY A 141 -7.49 9.01 -27.10
CA GLY A 141 -6.98 9.69 -25.90
C GLY A 141 -7.97 9.69 -24.73
N LEU A 142 -9.22 9.26 -24.97
CA LEU A 142 -10.28 9.17 -23.96
C LEU A 142 -10.82 7.75 -23.78
N LEU A 143 -10.33 6.77 -24.56
CA LEU A 143 -10.76 5.38 -24.45
C LEU A 143 -10.14 4.70 -23.23
N ILE A 144 -10.94 3.88 -22.55
CA ILE A 144 -10.46 3.00 -21.49
C ILE A 144 -10.37 1.58 -22.05
N LEU A 145 -9.20 0.97 -21.96
CA LEU A 145 -9.00 -0.43 -22.29
C LEU A 145 -8.95 -1.23 -20.98
N ALA A 146 -9.67 -2.34 -20.91
CA ALA A 146 -9.61 -3.27 -19.80
C ALA A 146 -9.28 -4.67 -20.33
N LEU A 147 -8.19 -5.25 -19.87
CA LEU A 147 -7.70 -6.56 -20.29
C LEU A 147 -7.90 -7.54 -19.12
N LYS A 148 -8.54 -8.67 -19.39
CA LYS A 148 -8.77 -9.75 -18.42
C LYS A 148 -8.04 -10.99 -18.90
N PHE A 149 -7.15 -11.50 -18.07
CA PHE A 149 -6.37 -12.71 -18.33
C PHE A 149 -6.72 -13.77 -17.30
N LYS A 150 -6.86 -15.03 -17.71
CA LYS A 150 -6.89 -16.13 -16.74
C LYS A 150 -5.50 -16.31 -16.12
N ASN A 151 -4.48 -16.38 -16.96
CA ASN A 151 -3.08 -16.45 -16.56
C ASN A 151 -2.28 -15.38 -17.31
N ILE A 152 -1.47 -14.59 -16.60
CA ILE A 152 -0.53 -13.65 -17.23
C ILE A 152 0.85 -14.29 -17.42
N TYR A 153 1.37 -14.20 -18.65
CA TYR A 153 2.72 -14.57 -19.04
C TYR A 153 3.58 -13.34 -19.35
N LEU A 154 4.90 -13.55 -19.41
CA LEU A 154 5.87 -12.48 -19.71
C LEU A 154 5.60 -11.78 -21.05
N GLU A 155 5.19 -12.53 -22.08
CA GLU A 155 4.89 -11.94 -23.39
C GLU A 155 3.66 -11.04 -23.34
N ASN A 156 2.63 -11.38 -22.55
CA ASN A 156 1.50 -10.49 -22.34
C ASN A 156 1.95 -9.18 -21.68
N LEU A 157 2.77 -9.27 -20.62
CA LEU A 157 3.32 -8.10 -19.93
C LEU A 157 4.15 -7.21 -20.85
N LYS A 158 5.01 -7.80 -21.70
CA LYS A 158 5.78 -7.06 -22.72
C LYS A 158 4.87 -6.35 -23.71
N SER A 159 3.84 -7.01 -24.22
CA SER A 159 2.87 -6.41 -25.14
C SER A 159 2.05 -5.29 -24.48
N ILE A 160 1.64 -5.47 -23.23
CA ILE A 160 0.95 -4.42 -22.45
C ILE A 160 1.90 -3.23 -22.22
N ASN A 161 3.17 -3.49 -21.94
CA ASN A 161 4.16 -2.44 -21.78
C ASN A 161 4.33 -1.62 -23.07
N LYS A 162 4.18 -2.25 -24.24
CA LYS A 162 4.12 -1.53 -25.51
C LYS A 162 2.83 -0.70 -25.65
N LEU A 163 1.69 -1.15 -25.12
CA LEU A 163 0.44 -0.37 -25.16
C LEU A 163 0.53 0.92 -24.33
N LEU A 164 1.48 1.03 -23.41
CA LEU A 164 1.71 2.28 -22.68
C LEU A 164 2.12 3.44 -23.60
N TYR A 165 2.61 3.14 -24.80
CA TYR A 165 2.93 4.15 -25.81
C TYR A 165 1.70 4.73 -26.51
N TYR A 166 0.53 4.08 -26.39
CA TYR A 166 -0.72 4.46 -27.02
C TYR A 166 -1.52 5.46 -26.17
N TRP A 167 -0.85 6.33 -25.41
CA TRP A 167 -1.49 7.35 -24.56
C TRP A 167 -2.29 8.39 -25.37
N SER A 168 -1.97 8.56 -26.66
CA SER A 168 -2.78 9.35 -27.58
C SER A 168 -4.12 8.69 -27.89
N THR A 169 -4.25 7.38 -27.66
CA THR A 169 -5.41 6.53 -27.99
C THR A 169 -6.20 6.13 -26.75
N PHE A 170 -5.50 5.73 -25.69
CA PHE A 170 -6.10 5.29 -24.44
C PHE A 170 -5.78 6.28 -23.33
N ARG A 171 -6.80 6.61 -22.53
CA ARG A 171 -6.64 7.34 -21.28
C ARG A 171 -6.09 6.43 -20.18
N GLN A 172 -6.47 5.16 -20.21
CA GLN A 172 -6.26 4.23 -19.12
C GLN A 172 -6.29 2.79 -19.62
N ILE A 173 -5.43 1.96 -19.03
CA ILE A 173 -5.43 0.51 -19.19
C ILE A 173 -5.68 -0.13 -17.82
N ASP A 174 -6.79 -0.84 -17.68
CA ASP A 174 -7.07 -1.72 -16.55
C ASP A 174 -6.60 -3.14 -16.91
N ILE A 175 -5.92 -3.84 -16.00
CA ILE A 175 -5.45 -5.20 -16.18
C ILE A 175 -5.99 -6.02 -15.01
N PHE A 176 -6.72 -7.09 -15.32
CA PHE A 176 -7.28 -8.03 -14.38
C PHE A 176 -6.70 -9.41 -14.67
N TYR A 177 -6.32 -10.16 -13.64
CA TYR A 177 -5.79 -11.50 -13.81
C TYR A 177 -6.25 -12.43 -12.69
N ASP A 178 -6.40 -13.72 -12.98
CA ASP A 178 -6.67 -14.70 -11.92
C ASP A 178 -5.35 -15.20 -11.33
N ASN A 179 -4.38 -15.55 -12.19
CA ASN A 179 -3.02 -15.91 -11.77
C ASN A 179 -1.96 -15.24 -12.66
N TYR A 180 -0.73 -15.21 -12.19
CA TYR A 180 0.45 -14.86 -12.98
C TYR A 180 1.52 -15.93 -12.76
N ASN A 181 2.39 -16.11 -13.75
CA ASN A 181 3.48 -17.07 -13.67
C ASN A 181 4.67 -16.44 -12.91
N LYS A 182 5.89 -16.51 -13.46
CA LYS A 182 7.13 -16.08 -12.81
C LYS A 182 7.22 -14.57 -12.50
N TYR A 183 6.41 -13.72 -13.13
CA TYR A 183 6.55 -12.27 -13.04
C TYR A 183 5.25 -11.64 -12.55
N ASP A 184 5.29 -11.02 -11.37
CA ASP A 184 4.16 -10.26 -10.82
C ASP A 184 3.94 -9.00 -11.68
N PRO A 185 2.73 -8.78 -12.23
CA PRO A 185 2.38 -7.54 -12.92
C PRO A 185 2.67 -6.28 -12.08
N CYS A 186 2.58 -6.35 -10.74
CA CYS A 186 2.90 -5.25 -9.85
C CYS A 186 4.41 -4.92 -9.78
N GLU A 187 5.27 -5.88 -10.11
CA GLU A 187 6.73 -5.70 -10.12
C GLU A 187 7.26 -5.42 -11.53
N PHE A 188 6.50 -5.77 -12.56
CA PHE A 188 6.95 -5.66 -13.95
C PHE A 188 6.92 -4.24 -14.51
N PHE A 189 5.88 -3.45 -14.21
CA PHE A 189 5.71 -2.12 -14.81
C PHE A 189 6.50 -1.05 -14.07
N ASP A 190 7.42 -0.38 -14.78
CA ASP A 190 8.19 0.77 -14.26
C ASP A 190 7.36 2.06 -14.15
N VAL A 191 6.15 2.07 -14.71
CA VAL A 191 5.23 3.22 -14.67
C VAL A 191 4.35 3.18 -13.42
N PRO A 192 3.94 4.34 -12.86
CA PRO A 192 2.98 4.37 -11.78
C PRO A 192 1.65 3.72 -12.18
N PHE A 193 1.11 2.88 -11.31
CA PHE A 193 -0.21 2.27 -11.45
C PHE A 193 -0.97 2.31 -10.11
N GLU A 194 -2.30 2.22 -10.18
CA GLU A 194 -3.21 2.06 -9.04
C GLU A 194 -3.55 0.58 -8.90
N LYS A 195 -3.36 0.00 -7.72
CA LYS A 195 -3.83 -1.36 -7.43
C LYS A 195 -5.31 -1.30 -7.06
N LEU A 196 -6.18 -1.91 -7.86
CA LEU A 196 -7.63 -1.90 -7.66
C LEU A 196 -8.08 -3.04 -6.73
N SER A 197 -7.42 -4.19 -6.82
CA SER A 197 -7.59 -5.35 -5.92
C SER A 197 -6.30 -6.17 -5.90
N GLU A 198 -6.27 -7.31 -5.21
CA GLU A 198 -5.09 -8.19 -5.16
C GLU A 198 -4.54 -8.54 -6.56
N ASN A 199 -5.45 -8.81 -7.51
CA ASN A 199 -5.12 -9.28 -8.86
C ASN A 199 -5.64 -8.31 -9.94
N SER A 200 -5.67 -7.02 -9.64
CA SER A 200 -5.99 -6.02 -10.67
C SER A 200 -5.26 -4.70 -10.47
N ILE A 201 -4.78 -4.16 -11.59
CA ILE A 201 -4.00 -2.93 -11.65
C ILE A 201 -4.58 -2.00 -12.72
N ARG A 202 -4.41 -0.70 -12.50
CA ARG A 202 -4.84 0.36 -13.41
C ARG A 202 -3.67 1.27 -13.71
N ILE A 203 -3.40 1.47 -14.99
CA ILE A 203 -2.36 2.36 -15.48
C ILE A 203 -3.06 3.54 -16.16
N GLU A 204 -2.96 4.73 -15.57
CA GLU A 204 -3.33 5.96 -16.27
C GLU A 204 -2.22 6.33 -17.26
N LEU A 205 -2.63 6.62 -18.49
CA LEU A 205 -1.74 6.95 -19.57
C LEU A 205 -1.64 8.47 -19.71
N SER A 206 -0.40 8.94 -19.74
CA SER A 206 -0.07 10.35 -19.87
C SER A 206 1.22 10.50 -20.68
N PRO A 207 1.49 11.71 -21.22
CA PRO A 207 2.77 12.01 -21.83
C PRO A 207 3.96 11.81 -20.88
N ARG A 208 3.76 11.66 -19.56
CA ARG A 208 4.82 11.38 -18.58
C ARG A 208 5.16 9.90 -18.46
N ASN A 209 4.33 8.99 -19.01
CA ASN A 209 4.65 7.56 -19.15
C ASN A 209 5.74 7.32 -20.23
N ARG A 210 6.37 8.38 -20.75
CA ARG A 210 7.48 8.39 -21.70
C ARG A 210 8.75 7.77 -21.10
N LEU A 211 8.90 6.47 -21.28
CA LEU A 211 10.19 5.93 -21.68
C LEU A 211 9.99 5.24 -23.02
N ALA A 212 9.93 6.04 -24.10
CA ALA A 212 9.77 5.52 -25.45
C ALA A 212 10.92 4.55 -25.82
N PRO A 213 10.69 3.51 -26.65
CA PRO A 213 11.75 2.64 -27.15
C PRO A 213 12.80 3.42 -27.97
N SER A 214 12.43 4.57 -28.54
CA SER A 214 13.35 5.48 -29.23
C SER A 214 14.32 6.21 -28.29
N LEU A 215 14.03 6.29 -26.99
CA LEU A 215 14.96 6.78 -25.97
C LEU A 215 15.87 5.67 -25.40
N VAL A 216 15.46 4.40 -25.52
CA VAL A 216 16.26 3.23 -25.08
C VAL A 216 17.54 3.06 -25.91
N LYS A 217 17.67 3.79 -27.03
CA LYS A 217 18.91 3.85 -27.82
C LYS A 217 19.40 5.26 -28.17
N LEU A 218 18.93 6.32 -27.51
CA LEU A 218 19.69 7.58 -27.54
C LEU A 218 20.83 7.44 -26.52
N LYS A 219 21.92 6.78 -26.94
CA LYS A 219 23.23 7.17 -26.39
C LYS A 219 23.31 8.68 -26.60
N LEU A 220 23.59 9.43 -25.53
CA LEU A 220 24.05 10.81 -25.65
C LEU A 220 25.37 10.76 -26.46
N SER A 221 25.24 10.74 -27.79
CA SER A 221 26.34 10.61 -28.75
C SER A 221 26.98 11.96 -29.05
N ASN A 222 26.29 13.04 -28.68
CA ASN A 222 26.72 14.40 -28.85
C ASN A 222 27.33 14.91 -27.53
N GLU A 223 28.58 15.36 -27.63
CA GLU A 223 29.39 15.88 -26.53
C GLU A 223 28.78 17.14 -25.88
N MET A 224 28.03 17.95 -26.64
CA MET A 224 27.35 19.14 -26.13
C MET A 224 26.27 18.81 -25.10
N SER A 225 25.42 17.80 -25.35
CA SER A 225 24.37 17.41 -24.40
C SER A 225 24.95 16.88 -23.09
N LEU A 226 26.09 16.17 -23.15
CA LEU A 226 26.85 15.77 -21.96
C LEU A 226 27.46 16.97 -21.23
N LYS A 227 27.98 17.97 -21.95
CA LYS A 227 28.47 19.23 -21.37
C LYS A 227 27.36 20.05 -20.71
N VAL A 228 26.17 20.09 -21.31
CA VAL A 228 24.99 20.79 -20.76
C VAL A 228 24.49 20.10 -19.48
N LEU A 229 24.33 18.77 -19.48
CA LEU A 229 23.88 18.05 -18.29
C LEU A 229 25.00 17.87 -17.24
N GLY A 230 26.27 18.01 -17.64
CA GLY A 230 27.40 18.16 -16.74
C GLY A 230 27.52 19.56 -16.12
N ASN A 231 26.76 20.55 -16.59
CA ASN A 231 26.78 21.90 -16.06
C ASN A 231 25.99 21.99 -14.73
N PRO A 232 26.61 22.41 -13.61
CA PRO A 232 25.94 22.48 -12.30
C PRO A 232 24.74 23.43 -12.24
N LEU A 233 24.73 24.53 -13.00
CA LEU A 233 23.61 25.49 -13.00
C LEU A 233 22.38 24.90 -13.66
N VAL A 234 22.55 24.30 -14.83
CA VAL A 234 21.45 23.65 -15.56
C VAL A 234 20.95 22.46 -14.76
N MET A 235 21.85 21.59 -14.31
CA MET A 235 21.52 20.42 -13.52
C MET A 235 20.83 20.80 -12.21
N GLY A 236 21.28 21.87 -11.54
CA GLY A 236 20.64 22.39 -10.33
C GLY A 236 19.18 22.80 -10.55
N ASN A 237 18.85 23.38 -11.70
CA ASN A 237 17.46 23.70 -12.05
C ASN A 237 16.63 22.46 -12.37
N VAL A 238 17.21 21.45 -13.01
CA VAL A 238 16.53 20.17 -13.28
C VAL A 238 16.25 19.42 -11.98
N LEU A 239 17.24 19.33 -11.09
CA LEU A 239 17.16 18.58 -9.84
C LEU A 239 16.10 19.12 -8.87
N LYS A 240 15.65 20.38 -9.00
CA LYS A 240 14.53 20.93 -8.22
C LYS A 240 13.22 20.13 -8.41
N TYR A 241 13.08 19.45 -9.54
CA TYR A 241 11.89 18.67 -9.87
C TYR A 241 12.08 17.17 -9.63
N PHE A 242 13.28 16.74 -9.23
CA PHE A 242 13.67 15.34 -9.10
C PHE A 242 13.69 14.95 -7.64
N LYS A 243 13.25 13.72 -7.35
CA LYS A 243 13.25 13.16 -6.00
C LYS A 243 14.03 11.84 -5.98
N ALA A 244 14.00 11.11 -4.87
CA ALA A 244 14.88 9.97 -4.59
C ALA A 244 15.17 9.08 -5.82
N PHE A 245 14.14 8.51 -6.44
CA PHE A 245 14.31 7.60 -7.57
C PHE A 245 14.77 8.29 -8.85
N ASP A 246 14.27 9.50 -9.13
CA ASP A 246 14.68 10.27 -10.31
C ASP A 246 16.16 10.64 -10.22
N ILE A 247 16.61 11.04 -9.02
CA ILE A 247 18.01 11.34 -8.71
C ILE A 247 18.88 10.10 -8.94
N GLN A 248 18.48 8.93 -8.43
CA GLN A 248 19.27 7.71 -8.63
C GLN A 248 19.29 7.25 -10.09
N SER A 249 18.16 7.33 -10.80
CA SER A 249 18.09 7.06 -12.23
C SER A 249 19.04 7.97 -13.01
N LEU A 250 19.04 9.27 -12.70
CA LEU A 250 19.92 10.25 -13.34
C LEU A 250 21.40 9.97 -13.06
N ARG A 251 21.77 9.64 -11.81
CA ARG A 251 23.14 9.24 -11.45
C ARG A 251 23.62 7.98 -12.17
N LYS A 252 22.72 7.09 -12.60
CA LYS A 252 23.07 5.85 -13.32
C LYS A 252 23.35 6.07 -14.81
N THR A 253 23.05 7.25 -15.37
CA THR A 253 23.20 7.53 -16.81
C THR A 253 24.64 7.66 -17.31
N CYS A 254 25.45 8.59 -16.76
CA CYS A 254 26.85 8.77 -17.13
C CYS A 254 27.70 9.38 -15.99
N ASN A 255 29.03 9.29 -16.11
CA ASN A 255 29.96 9.76 -15.07
C ASN A 255 29.91 11.27 -14.85
N GLY A 256 29.78 12.08 -15.92
CA GLY A 256 29.70 13.54 -15.81
C GLY A 256 28.44 14.01 -15.08
N ILE A 257 27.28 13.43 -15.43
CA ILE A 257 26.02 13.69 -14.72
C ILE A 257 26.12 13.24 -13.27
N ARG A 258 26.65 12.04 -13.01
CA ARG A 258 26.84 11.53 -11.65
C ARG A 258 27.69 12.48 -10.80
N SER A 259 28.84 12.90 -11.32
CA SER A 259 29.74 13.85 -10.65
C SER A 259 29.04 15.19 -10.36
N CYS A 260 28.28 15.71 -11.32
CA CYS A 260 27.50 16.93 -11.16
C CYS A 260 26.41 16.79 -10.08
N VAL A 261 25.64 15.70 -10.10
CA VAL A 261 24.61 15.42 -9.07
C VAL A 261 25.25 15.25 -7.69
N ASP A 262 26.37 14.52 -7.59
CA ASP A 262 27.11 14.29 -6.34
C ASP A 262 27.71 15.59 -5.79
N HIS A 263 28.08 16.53 -6.67
CA HIS A 263 28.50 17.89 -6.29
C HIS A 263 27.33 18.71 -5.75
N LEU A 264 26.16 18.67 -6.42
CA LEU A 264 24.98 19.47 -6.08
C LEU A 264 24.23 18.97 -4.84
N LYS A 265 24.34 17.67 -4.51
CA LYS A 265 23.75 17.05 -3.29
C LYS A 265 22.25 17.38 -3.14
N PRO A 266 21.41 17.03 -4.15
CA PRO A 266 19.98 17.29 -4.10
C PRO A 266 19.32 16.53 -2.95
N ASP A 267 18.21 17.08 -2.43
CA ASP A 267 17.43 16.42 -1.39
C ASP A 267 16.50 15.35 -2.00
N PRO A 268 16.63 14.07 -1.61
CA PRO A 268 15.80 12.99 -2.14
C PRO A 268 14.31 13.06 -1.73
N GLN A 269 13.94 13.86 -0.72
CA GLN A 269 12.55 14.07 -0.28
C GLN A 269 11.78 12.78 0.03
N ILE A 270 12.44 11.85 0.72
CA ILE A 270 11.79 10.63 1.19
C ILE A 270 10.86 11.00 2.33
N GLY A 271 9.60 10.58 2.23
CA GLY A 271 8.60 10.76 3.26
C GLY A 271 8.53 9.58 4.21
N ILE A 272 8.54 8.35 3.69
CA ILE A 272 8.50 7.12 4.50
C ILE A 272 9.60 6.18 4.04
N TYR A 273 10.34 5.62 4.99
CA TYR A 273 11.27 4.51 4.75
C TYR A 273 10.94 3.37 5.72
N GLY A 274 10.58 2.21 5.20
CA GLY A 274 10.32 1.01 5.98
C GLY A 274 11.27 -0.11 5.60
N ILE A 275 11.88 -0.78 6.57
CA ILE A 275 12.69 -1.99 6.36
C ILE A 275 12.01 -3.12 7.11
N TYR A 276 11.71 -4.21 6.39
CA TYR A 276 11.01 -5.37 6.94
C TYR A 276 11.84 -6.62 6.77
N MET A 277 12.29 -7.17 7.90
CA MET A 277 13.07 -8.40 8.01
C MET A 277 12.16 -9.48 8.60
N LYS A 278 11.28 -10.05 7.76
CA LYS A 278 10.26 -11.02 8.19
C LYS A 278 10.80 -12.46 8.28
N THR A 279 11.84 -12.76 7.51
CA THR A 279 12.48 -14.07 7.42
C THR A 279 14.00 -13.91 7.43
N ASP A 280 14.73 -15.01 7.61
CA ASP A 280 16.19 -15.03 7.53
C ASP A 280 16.71 -15.19 6.09
N GLU A 281 15.81 -15.15 5.12
CA GLU A 281 16.10 -15.37 3.70
C GLU A 281 15.80 -14.13 2.87
N SER A 282 14.93 -13.23 3.33
CA SER A 282 14.59 -12.03 2.61
C SER A 282 14.40 -10.79 3.49
N ILE A 283 14.84 -9.66 2.96
CA ILE A 283 14.59 -8.32 3.52
C ILE A 283 13.85 -7.53 2.45
N SER A 284 12.85 -6.74 2.84
CA SER A 284 12.21 -5.78 1.94
C SER A 284 12.36 -4.35 2.45
N ALA A 285 12.65 -3.43 1.54
CA ALA A 285 12.71 -1.99 1.83
C ALA A 285 11.59 -1.28 1.05
N ASN A 286 10.68 -0.64 1.77
CA ASN A 286 9.59 0.15 1.22
C ASN A 286 9.89 1.64 1.36
N VAL A 287 9.96 2.35 0.23
CA VAL A 287 10.28 3.77 0.20
C VAL A 287 9.15 4.53 -0.46
N ARG A 288 8.56 5.48 0.27
CA ARG A 288 7.58 6.45 -0.25
C ARG A 288 8.22 7.82 -0.30
N VAL A 289 8.19 8.43 -1.48
CA VAL A 289 8.67 9.79 -1.70
C VAL A 289 7.53 10.78 -1.45
N SER A 290 7.81 11.90 -0.80
CA SER A 290 6.81 12.93 -0.50
C SER A 290 6.10 13.40 -1.76
N GLY A 291 4.77 13.48 -1.72
CA GLY A 291 3.92 13.86 -2.85
C GLY A 291 3.62 12.75 -3.86
N TYR A 292 4.20 11.54 -3.71
CA TYR A 292 3.77 10.35 -4.45
C TYR A 292 2.87 9.48 -3.55
N ARG A 293 1.80 8.93 -4.11
CA ARG A 293 0.89 8.03 -3.38
C ARG A 293 1.48 6.63 -3.19
N ASN A 294 2.31 6.17 -4.13
CA ASN A 294 2.83 4.81 -4.16
C ASN A 294 4.14 4.67 -3.39
N CYS A 295 4.32 3.51 -2.75
CA CYS A 295 5.61 3.07 -2.22
C CYS A 295 6.31 2.25 -3.32
N LYS A 296 7.63 2.40 -3.47
CA LYS A 296 8.43 1.40 -4.17
C LYS A 296 8.96 0.40 -3.15
N SER A 297 8.78 -0.88 -3.45
CA SER A 297 9.36 -1.99 -2.68
C SER A 297 10.64 -2.44 -3.37
N ILE A 298 11.69 -2.70 -2.59
CA ILE A 298 12.93 -3.31 -3.03
C ILE A 298 13.09 -4.60 -2.23
N LEU A 299 13.12 -5.74 -2.93
CA LEU A 299 13.27 -7.06 -2.32
C LEU A 299 14.73 -7.51 -2.40
N TYR A 300 15.25 -8.02 -1.30
CA TYR A 300 16.60 -8.53 -1.17
C TYR A 300 16.51 -9.99 -0.72
N GLU A 301 16.70 -10.91 -1.64
CA GLU A 301 16.64 -12.35 -1.37
C GLU A 301 18.04 -12.94 -1.28
N ARG A 302 18.18 -13.91 -0.39
CA ARG A 302 19.40 -14.69 -0.25
C ARG A 302 19.43 -15.71 -1.37
N THR A 303 20.40 -15.59 -2.28
CA THR A 303 20.67 -16.58 -3.33
C THR A 303 22.04 -17.21 -3.12
N GLU A 304 22.36 -18.28 -3.84
CA GLU A 304 23.69 -18.92 -3.79
C GLU A 304 24.82 -17.90 -4.02
N ASP A 305 24.60 -16.95 -4.94
CA ASP A 305 25.54 -15.87 -5.29
C ASP A 305 25.44 -14.61 -4.40
N SER A 306 24.36 -14.46 -3.63
CA SER A 306 24.05 -13.25 -2.85
C SER A 306 23.76 -13.58 -1.39
N LYS A 307 24.79 -14.05 -0.68
CA LYS A 307 24.65 -14.47 0.73
C LYS A 307 24.53 -13.32 1.73
N ASP A 308 25.01 -12.11 1.39
CA ASP A 308 25.03 -10.95 2.29
C ASP A 308 24.01 -9.87 1.91
N ILE A 309 22.72 -10.18 2.12
CA ILE A 309 21.61 -9.26 1.86
C ILE A 309 21.58 -8.05 2.80
N VAL A 310 22.10 -8.18 4.02
CA VAL A 310 22.13 -7.10 5.02
C VAL A 310 22.99 -5.94 4.54
N SER A 311 24.21 -6.22 4.07
CA SER A 311 25.11 -5.19 3.57
C SER A 311 24.53 -4.44 2.36
N LYS A 312 23.77 -5.14 1.50
CA LYS A 312 23.09 -4.51 0.35
C LYS A 312 22.01 -3.54 0.79
N VAL A 313 21.12 -3.96 1.69
CA VAL A 313 20.05 -3.09 2.23
C VAL A 313 20.64 -1.86 2.91
N LEU A 314 21.70 -2.04 3.71
CA LEU A 314 22.39 -0.95 4.39
C LEU A 314 23.03 0.03 3.40
N ALA A 315 23.73 -0.47 2.38
CA ALA A 315 24.36 0.36 1.35
C ALA A 315 23.33 1.18 0.54
N ASP A 316 22.19 0.57 0.21
CA ASP A 316 21.10 1.24 -0.48
C ASP A 316 20.45 2.30 0.42
N PHE A 317 20.17 1.98 1.68
CA PHE A 317 19.66 2.96 2.65
C PHE A 317 20.60 4.16 2.78
N GLU A 318 21.91 3.92 2.96
CA GLU A 318 22.92 4.98 3.06
C GLU A 318 22.96 5.83 1.78
N THR A 319 22.94 5.19 0.61
CA THR A 319 22.97 5.87 -0.69
C THR A 319 21.72 6.71 -0.95
N ILE A 320 20.54 6.16 -0.66
CA ILE A 320 19.26 6.79 -0.92
C ILE A 320 19.00 7.94 0.05
N THR A 321 19.44 7.83 1.31
CA THR A 321 19.23 8.85 2.35
C THR A 321 20.43 9.80 2.56
N LYS A 322 21.51 9.66 1.79
CA LYS A 322 22.80 10.36 1.98
C LYS A 322 22.67 11.87 2.15
N HIS A 323 21.79 12.48 1.35
CA HIS A 323 21.57 13.93 1.32
C HIS A 323 20.15 14.32 1.71
N GLN A 324 19.43 13.43 2.42
CA GLN A 324 18.11 13.71 2.96
C GLN A 324 18.18 14.90 3.93
N LYS A 325 17.58 16.03 3.54
CA LYS A 325 17.51 17.27 4.35
C LYS A 325 16.12 17.48 4.93
N THR A 326 15.10 17.07 4.19
CA THR A 326 13.69 17.03 4.61
C THR A 326 13.47 15.98 5.69
N CYS A 327 12.50 16.24 6.58
CA CYS A 327 12.13 15.30 7.64
C CYS A 327 11.40 14.10 7.02
N LEU A 328 11.76 12.88 7.44
CA LEU A 328 10.93 11.71 7.17
C LEU A 328 9.68 11.83 8.04
N GLU A 329 8.50 11.68 7.43
CA GLU A 329 7.25 11.54 8.18
C GLU A 329 7.29 10.26 9.01
N GLU A 330 7.91 9.19 8.50
CA GLU A 330 7.96 7.91 9.22
C GLU A 330 9.18 7.04 8.83
N LEU A 331 9.86 6.50 9.85
CA LEU A 331 10.85 5.43 9.73
C LEU A 331 10.30 4.18 10.42
N ARG A 332 10.15 3.09 9.67
CA ARG A 332 9.71 1.79 10.20
C ARG A 332 10.82 0.77 10.12
N LEU A 333 11.17 0.13 11.23
CA LEU A 333 12.07 -1.02 11.21
C LEU A 333 11.33 -2.20 11.85
N PHE A 334 11.14 -3.24 11.05
CA PHE A 334 10.42 -4.44 11.45
C PHE A 334 11.40 -5.61 11.51
N PHE A 335 11.65 -6.11 12.72
CA PHE A 335 12.55 -7.25 12.94
C PHE A 335 11.75 -8.46 13.41
N SER A 336 11.82 -9.53 12.62
CA SER A 336 11.38 -10.84 13.09
C SER A 336 12.55 -11.62 13.66
N TYR A 337 12.36 -12.17 14.85
CA TYR A 337 13.33 -13.03 15.53
C TYR A 337 13.05 -14.52 15.34
N TYR A 338 12.03 -14.83 14.53
CA TYR A 338 11.65 -16.17 14.14
C TYR A 338 11.09 -16.11 12.72
N ASN A 339 11.24 -17.19 11.95
CA ASN A 339 10.68 -17.21 10.61
C ASN A 339 9.14 -17.19 10.68
N LEU A 340 8.52 -16.09 10.25
CA LEU A 340 7.07 -15.90 10.32
C LEU A 340 6.31 -16.77 9.31
N THR A 341 6.99 -17.31 8.30
CA THR A 341 6.37 -17.93 7.12
C THR A 341 6.53 -19.45 7.06
N GLY A 342 7.20 -20.07 8.04
CA GLY A 342 7.49 -21.52 8.06
C GLY A 342 6.93 -22.27 9.27
N GLU A 343 6.89 -23.60 9.17
CA GLU A 343 6.85 -24.45 10.37
C GLU A 343 8.22 -24.38 11.06
N PRO A 344 8.28 -24.28 12.40
CA PRO A 344 9.55 -24.28 13.11
C PRO A 344 10.28 -25.61 12.84
N ASN A 345 11.41 -25.57 12.13
CA ASN A 345 12.28 -26.75 12.01
C ASN A 345 12.92 -27.15 13.36
N GLU A 346 12.91 -26.24 14.34
CA GLU A 346 13.35 -26.50 15.72
C GLU A 346 12.19 -26.35 16.71
N PRO A 347 12.17 -27.14 17.81
CA PRO A 347 11.18 -26.98 18.87
C PRO A 347 11.20 -25.55 19.42
N LEU A 348 10.07 -24.84 19.42
CA LEU A 348 9.96 -23.43 19.88
C LEU A 348 10.53 -23.17 21.29
N ARG A 349 10.74 -24.22 22.10
CA ARG A 349 11.35 -24.18 23.44
C ARG A 349 12.88 -24.02 23.43
N THR A 350 13.56 -24.19 22.30
CA THR A 350 15.02 -24.04 22.16
C THR A 350 15.45 -22.66 21.65
N LEU A 351 14.50 -21.77 21.36
CA LEU A 351 14.74 -20.35 21.06
C LEU A 351 15.15 -19.62 22.34
N ILE A 352 16.43 -19.72 22.69
CA ILE A 352 17.02 -18.95 23.79
C ILE A 352 17.16 -17.48 23.32
N PRO A 353 16.85 -16.46 24.15
CA PRO A 353 17.11 -15.05 23.84
C PRO A 353 18.54 -14.75 23.35
N GLU A 354 19.54 -15.53 23.77
CA GLU A 354 20.94 -15.37 23.32
C GLU A 354 21.16 -15.80 21.86
N ARG A 355 20.20 -16.53 21.25
CA ARG A 355 20.18 -16.90 19.82
C ARG A 355 19.37 -15.95 18.94
N LEU A 356 19.03 -14.75 19.43
CA LEU A 356 18.29 -13.73 18.67
C LEU A 356 18.98 -13.44 17.32
N ASN A 357 18.15 -13.37 16.27
CA ASN A 357 18.53 -13.33 14.85
C ASN A 357 19.88 -12.60 14.57
N PRO A 358 20.95 -13.33 14.20
CA PRO A 358 22.25 -12.75 13.86
C PRO A 358 22.17 -11.71 12.75
N MET A 359 21.20 -11.85 11.83
CA MET A 359 20.93 -10.89 10.77
C MET A 359 20.46 -9.54 11.33
N THR A 360 19.55 -9.56 12.31
CA THR A 360 19.05 -8.34 12.97
C THR A 360 20.18 -7.63 13.72
N SER A 361 20.99 -8.38 14.46
CA SER A 361 22.15 -7.81 15.16
C SER A 361 23.16 -7.17 14.19
N LYS A 362 23.48 -7.86 13.08
CA LYS A 362 24.34 -7.32 12.02
C LYS A 362 23.75 -6.06 11.39
N PHE A 363 22.44 -6.08 11.10
CA PHE A 363 21.73 -4.94 10.52
C PHE A 363 21.77 -3.73 11.45
N LEU A 364 21.38 -3.89 12.72
CA LEU A 364 21.34 -2.79 13.69
C LEU A 364 22.72 -2.19 13.93
N ALA A 365 23.76 -3.02 14.03
CA ALA A 365 25.13 -2.54 14.16
C ALA A 365 25.56 -1.70 12.94
N GLY A 366 25.28 -2.18 11.72
CA GLY A 366 25.60 -1.44 10.50
C GLY A 366 24.75 -0.17 10.33
N PHE A 367 23.47 -0.24 10.68
CA PHE A 367 22.54 0.89 10.61
C PHE A 367 22.94 2.01 11.57
N LYS A 368 23.30 1.66 12.81
CA LYS A 368 23.86 2.56 13.81
C LYS A 368 25.10 3.29 13.30
N GLU A 369 26.03 2.57 12.70
CA GLU A 369 27.24 3.18 12.14
C GLU A 369 26.93 4.11 10.96
N ILE A 370 25.96 3.77 10.11
CA ILE A 370 25.47 4.69 9.07
C ILE A 370 24.95 5.98 9.69
N LEU A 371 24.06 5.89 10.70
CA LEU A 371 23.50 7.07 11.35
C LEU A 371 24.57 7.96 11.98
N LYS A 372 25.58 7.36 12.65
CA LYS A 372 26.70 8.10 13.26
C LYS A 372 27.60 8.80 12.23
N ARG A 373 27.84 8.19 11.07
CA ARG A 373 28.71 8.76 10.02
C ARG A 373 28.07 9.94 9.28
N ARG A 374 26.76 10.18 9.45
CA ARG A 374 26.08 11.30 8.81
C ARG A 374 26.65 12.62 9.36
N SER A 375 26.78 13.60 8.48
CA SER A 375 27.17 14.98 8.85
C SER A 375 26.14 15.69 9.73
N GLY A 376 24.93 15.14 9.85
CA GLY A 376 23.89 15.61 10.76
C GLY A 376 22.90 14.48 11.07
N LEU A 377 22.18 14.62 12.19
CA LEU A 377 21.20 13.64 12.64
C LEU A 377 20.07 13.49 11.62
N LEU A 378 19.59 12.26 11.45
CA LEU A 378 18.46 11.99 10.58
C LEU A 378 17.18 12.54 11.22
N LYS A 379 16.49 13.42 10.51
CA LYS A 379 15.21 13.99 10.94
C LYS A 379 14.09 13.00 10.66
N VAL A 380 13.44 12.53 11.71
CA VAL A 380 12.34 11.56 11.65
C VAL A 380 11.24 12.06 12.57
N LYS A 381 10.00 12.10 12.06
CA LYS A 381 8.84 12.57 12.83
C LYS A 381 8.17 11.44 13.62
N LYS A 382 8.04 10.27 13.01
CA LYS A 382 7.56 9.04 13.64
C LYS A 382 8.59 7.92 13.49
N LEU A 383 8.99 7.32 14.61
CA LEU A 383 9.77 6.09 14.64
C LEU A 383 8.85 4.94 15.06
N ASP A 384 8.80 3.89 14.24
CA ASP A 384 8.05 2.66 14.50
C ASP A 384 9.02 1.47 14.48
N LEU A 385 9.17 0.80 15.62
CA LEU A 385 10.13 -0.27 15.83
C LEU A 385 9.41 -1.52 16.30
N PHE A 386 9.56 -2.61 15.54
CA PHE A 386 9.12 -3.93 15.98
C PHE A 386 10.32 -4.71 16.51
N SER A 387 10.46 -4.74 17.84
CA SER A 387 11.55 -5.42 18.52
C SER A 387 11.13 -5.94 19.89
N VAL A 388 11.68 -7.08 20.31
CA VAL A 388 11.50 -7.65 21.64
C VAL A 388 12.54 -7.14 22.65
N ARG A 389 13.54 -6.36 22.21
CA ARG A 389 14.65 -5.89 23.05
C ARG A 389 14.72 -4.37 23.14
N ALA A 390 15.01 -3.86 24.35
CA ALA A 390 15.27 -2.44 24.56
C ALA A 390 16.60 -2.01 23.92
N GLU A 391 17.62 -2.86 23.95
CA GLU A 391 18.93 -2.57 23.37
C GLU A 391 18.84 -2.27 21.87
N ASP A 392 17.95 -2.94 21.14
CA ASP A 392 17.77 -2.75 19.71
C ASP A 392 17.21 -1.36 19.39
N VAL A 393 16.27 -0.86 20.20
CA VAL A 393 15.78 0.52 20.10
C VAL A 393 16.89 1.51 20.40
N MET A 394 17.74 1.22 21.39
CA MET A 394 18.90 2.05 21.75
C MET A 394 20.01 2.06 20.68
N GLN A 395 20.00 1.14 19.72
CA GLN A 395 20.88 1.22 18.56
C GLN A 395 20.40 2.21 17.49
N VAL A 396 19.16 2.71 17.59
CA VAL A 396 18.54 3.60 16.62
C VAL A 396 18.16 4.95 17.24
N LEU A 397 17.34 4.93 18.29
CA LEU A 397 16.70 6.11 18.89
C LEU A 397 17.69 7.25 19.21
N PRO A 398 18.83 7.01 19.90
CA PRO A 398 19.76 8.09 20.28
C PRO A 398 20.45 8.80 19.10
N TYR A 399 20.37 8.22 17.89
CA TYR A 399 21.04 8.73 16.69
C TYR A 399 20.08 9.48 15.73
N LEU A 400 18.83 9.70 16.16
CA LEU A 400 17.85 10.53 15.45
C LEU A 400 17.83 11.96 16.00
N ASP A 401 17.38 12.91 15.19
CA ASP A 401 17.26 14.31 15.61
C ASP A 401 16.12 14.47 16.63
N PRO A 402 16.42 14.79 17.91
CA PRO A 402 15.42 14.87 18.97
C PRO A 402 14.42 16.01 18.79
N LYS A 403 14.73 17.02 17.96
CA LYS A 403 13.84 18.16 17.73
C LYS A 403 12.64 17.79 16.86
N TYR A 404 12.80 16.79 15.99
CA TYR A 404 11.79 16.43 14.99
C TYR A 404 10.99 15.20 15.37
N LEU A 405 11.48 14.36 16.29
CA LEU A 405 10.79 13.14 16.71
C LEU A 405 9.58 13.47 17.59
N GLU A 406 8.38 13.31 17.03
CA GLU A 406 7.12 13.59 17.71
C GLU A 406 6.47 12.32 18.26
N LYS A 407 6.67 11.18 17.59
CA LYS A 407 6.03 9.91 17.93
C LYS A 407 7.00 8.75 17.93
N LEU A 408 6.92 7.93 18.98
CA LEU A 408 7.62 6.66 19.10
C LEU A 408 6.61 5.53 19.31
N GLU A 409 6.65 4.54 18.42
CA GLU A 409 5.91 3.28 18.55
C GLU A 409 6.94 2.14 18.71
N ILE A 410 6.85 1.42 19.82
CA ILE A 410 7.62 0.21 20.09
C ILE A 410 6.62 -0.93 20.17
N ASN A 411 6.70 -1.88 19.25
CA ASN A 411 5.77 -2.99 19.15
C ASN A 411 6.51 -4.32 19.31
N ASP A 412 5.98 -5.21 20.12
CA ASP A 412 6.40 -6.62 20.10
C ASP A 412 5.93 -7.22 18.76
N PRO A 413 6.83 -7.86 17.99
CA PRO A 413 6.46 -8.62 16.80
C PRO A 413 5.30 -9.60 17.03
N HIS A 414 5.08 -10.07 18.27
CA HIS A 414 3.92 -10.86 18.67
C HIS A 414 2.58 -10.25 18.24
N TYR A 415 2.41 -8.94 18.38
CA TYR A 415 1.14 -8.28 18.03
C TYR A 415 0.87 -8.33 16.53
N GLU A 416 1.92 -8.20 15.69
CA GLU A 416 1.76 -8.39 14.26
C GLU A 416 1.50 -9.86 13.91
N TYR A 417 2.11 -10.79 14.66
CA TYR A 417 1.90 -12.22 14.48
C TYR A 417 0.46 -12.65 14.74
N LEU A 418 -0.13 -12.21 15.85
CA LEU A 418 -1.55 -12.43 16.14
C LEU A 418 -2.44 -11.85 15.04
N ARG A 419 -2.11 -10.65 14.53
CA ARG A 419 -2.87 -9.97 13.49
C ARG A 419 -2.81 -10.69 12.14
N LEU A 420 -1.62 -11.16 11.74
CA LEU A 420 -1.37 -11.71 10.41
C LEU A 420 -1.66 -13.21 10.29
N TYR A 421 -1.48 -13.98 11.37
CA TYR A 421 -1.43 -15.45 11.28
C TYR A 421 -2.43 -16.16 12.19
N ASN A 422 -3.44 -15.46 12.73
CA ASN A 422 -4.61 -15.99 13.43
C ASN A 422 -4.37 -17.35 14.13
N ARG A 423 -3.96 -17.30 15.42
CA ARG A 423 -3.88 -18.44 16.36
C ARG A 423 -2.65 -19.37 16.27
N ARG A 424 -1.44 -18.82 16.45
CA ARG A 424 -0.29 -19.61 16.95
C ARG A 424 0.22 -18.97 18.25
N ASN A 425 0.60 -19.81 19.22
CA ASN A 425 1.18 -19.34 20.48
C ASN A 425 2.56 -18.75 20.21
N TYR A 426 2.74 -17.48 20.55
CA TYR A 426 4.06 -16.86 20.54
C TYR A 426 4.93 -17.49 21.64
N PRO A 427 6.18 -17.86 21.35
CA PRO A 427 7.01 -18.57 22.31
C PRO A 427 7.15 -17.79 23.60
N ASP A 428 6.86 -18.43 24.74
CA ASP A 428 7.02 -17.77 26.04
C ASP A 428 8.47 -17.33 26.29
N ALA A 429 9.45 -18.00 25.68
CA ALA A 429 10.87 -17.64 25.73
C ALA A 429 11.19 -16.27 25.09
N LEU A 430 10.36 -15.78 24.17
CA LEU A 430 10.53 -14.46 23.54
C LEU A 430 9.80 -13.34 24.29
N LYS A 431 9.03 -13.67 25.34
CA LYS A 431 8.32 -12.70 26.20
C LYS A 431 9.25 -12.14 27.26
N ILE A 432 10.26 -11.42 26.82
CA ILE A 432 11.32 -10.90 27.67
C ILE A 432 10.82 -9.61 28.35
N PRO A 433 11.18 -9.38 29.64
CA PRO A 433 10.91 -8.10 30.28
C PRO A 433 11.55 -6.95 29.50
N TYR A 434 10.75 -5.92 29.21
CA TYR A 434 11.15 -4.76 28.44
C TYR A 434 11.49 -3.61 29.40
N ASP A 435 12.76 -3.21 29.43
CA ASP A 435 13.24 -2.11 30.26
C ASP A 435 13.37 -0.83 29.45
N ILE A 436 12.57 0.18 29.79
CA ILE A 436 12.55 1.49 29.15
C ILE A 436 13.34 2.56 29.92
N GLU A 437 13.96 2.23 31.06
CA GLU A 437 14.63 3.21 31.92
C GLU A 437 15.74 3.97 31.18
N GLU A 438 16.58 3.28 30.41
CA GLU A 438 17.66 3.92 29.66
C GLU A 438 17.14 4.75 28.48
N MET A 439 16.09 4.30 27.81
CA MET A 439 15.44 5.05 26.73
C MET A 439 14.82 6.36 27.25
N ALA A 440 14.19 6.31 28.42
CA ALA A 440 13.53 7.44 29.08
C ALA A 440 14.50 8.59 29.44
N LYS A 441 15.81 8.31 29.50
CA LYS A 441 16.87 9.29 29.77
C LYS A 441 17.31 10.07 28.52
N THR A 442 17.00 9.58 27.32
CA THR A 442 17.43 10.19 26.04
C THR A 442 16.71 11.51 25.77
N GLU A 443 17.38 12.42 25.05
CA GLU A 443 16.75 13.68 24.61
C GLU A 443 15.60 13.45 23.63
N GLN A 444 15.70 12.39 22.82
CA GLN A 444 14.65 11.99 21.88
C GLN A 444 13.37 11.62 22.62
N TRP A 445 13.47 10.85 23.71
CA TRP A 445 12.32 10.48 24.53
C TRP A 445 11.67 11.70 25.20
N LYS A 446 12.48 12.60 25.75
CA LYS A 446 12.00 13.80 26.48
C LYS A 446 11.18 14.76 25.59
N ASN A 447 11.42 14.76 24.29
CA ASN A 447 10.75 15.63 23.31
C ASN A 447 9.53 15.00 22.63
N LEU A 448 9.21 13.74 22.92
CA LEU A 448 8.08 13.05 22.33
C LEU A 448 6.74 13.73 22.70
N LYS A 449 5.80 13.70 21.77
CA LYS A 449 4.40 14.09 21.98
C LYS A 449 3.50 12.87 22.16
N GLU A 450 3.81 11.77 21.49
CA GLU A 450 3.05 10.53 21.51
C GLU A 450 3.97 9.32 21.72
N LEU A 451 3.59 8.44 22.65
CA LEU A 451 4.30 7.20 22.95
C LEU A 451 3.33 6.02 22.93
N GLU A 452 3.73 4.97 22.23
CA GLU A 452 3.03 3.69 22.22
C GLU A 452 4.03 2.56 22.46
N VAL A 453 3.87 1.81 23.55
CA VAL A 453 4.70 0.66 23.87
C VAL A 453 3.82 -0.57 24.02
N LYS A 454 3.85 -1.43 23.01
CA LYS A 454 3.16 -2.71 23.00
C LYS A 454 4.15 -3.83 23.33
N SER A 455 4.29 -4.15 24.60
CA SER A 455 5.09 -5.29 25.08
C SER A 455 4.31 -6.09 26.12
N GLU A 456 4.60 -7.39 26.22
CA GLU A 456 3.94 -8.30 27.17
C GLU A 456 4.33 -8.06 28.64
N ARG A 457 5.52 -7.50 28.89
CA ARG A 457 6.02 -7.28 30.25
C ARG A 457 6.99 -6.12 30.33
N ILE A 458 6.52 -4.95 30.72
CA ILE A 458 7.41 -3.82 31.05
C ILE A 458 7.83 -3.94 32.52
N SER A 459 9.14 -3.93 32.76
CA SER A 459 9.75 -4.06 34.09
C SER A 459 10.04 -2.71 34.76
N THR A 460 10.14 -1.63 33.98
CA THR A 460 10.48 -0.30 34.50
C THR A 460 9.38 0.24 35.41
N PRO A 461 9.69 0.77 36.59
CA PRO A 461 8.73 1.49 37.43
C PRO A 461 8.21 2.75 36.74
N ILE A 462 6.93 3.09 36.94
CA ILE A 462 6.26 4.21 36.27
C ILE A 462 6.98 5.54 36.48
N GLN A 463 7.47 5.81 37.69
CA GLN A 463 8.18 7.06 38.01
C GLN A 463 9.48 7.22 37.21
N LYS A 464 10.07 6.12 36.77
CA LYS A 464 11.31 6.11 35.98
C LYS A 464 11.08 6.18 34.48
N MET A 465 9.84 6.07 34.01
CA MET A 465 9.49 6.09 32.59
C MET A 465 9.51 7.50 31.97
N ASN A 466 9.58 8.55 32.79
CA ASN A 466 9.63 9.96 32.35
C ASN A 466 8.52 10.31 31.32
N LEU A 467 7.26 10.17 31.76
CA LEU A 467 6.08 10.25 30.88
C LEU A 467 5.41 11.63 30.83
N THR A 468 5.94 12.61 31.57
CA THR A 468 5.23 13.87 31.90
C THR A 468 5.07 14.84 30.73
N ASN A 469 5.95 14.77 29.72
CA ASN A 469 5.92 15.65 28.55
C ASN A 469 4.96 15.19 27.45
N LEU A 470 4.43 13.97 27.55
CA LEU A 470 3.64 13.33 26.50
C LEU A 470 2.17 13.77 26.54
N SER A 471 1.57 13.93 25.36
CA SER A 471 0.15 14.23 25.20
C SER A 471 -0.71 12.98 25.02
N LYS A 472 -0.14 11.92 24.45
CA LYS A 472 -0.79 10.61 24.30
C LYS A 472 0.15 9.49 24.69
N ILE A 473 -0.35 8.58 25.53
CA ILE A 473 0.41 7.43 26.03
C ILE A 473 -0.46 6.19 25.93
N TYR A 474 0.09 5.12 25.37
CA TYR A 474 -0.49 3.79 25.41
C TYR A 474 0.59 2.76 25.76
N ILE A 475 0.40 2.06 26.87
CA ILE A 475 1.31 1.01 27.34
C ILE A 475 0.49 -0.25 27.63
N THR A 476 0.82 -1.36 26.98
CA THR A 476 -0.02 -2.57 26.99
C THR A 476 0.04 -3.39 28.25
N THR A 477 1.19 -3.54 28.91
CA THR A 477 1.28 -4.37 30.13
C THR A 477 2.48 -3.98 31.01
N VAL A 478 2.24 -3.30 32.13
CA VAL A 478 3.21 -3.19 33.23
C VAL A 478 2.99 -4.32 34.23
N ALA A 479 4.08 -4.84 34.83
CA ALA A 479 3.97 -5.98 35.74
C ALA A 479 3.14 -5.67 37.00
N ARG A 480 3.32 -4.47 37.56
CA ARG A 480 2.69 -4.05 38.81
C ARG A 480 2.49 -2.55 38.83
N ILE A 481 1.36 -2.12 39.39
CA ILE A 481 1.11 -0.72 39.75
C ILE A 481 0.69 -0.63 41.23
N THR A 482 1.07 0.45 41.89
CA THR A 482 0.81 0.72 43.31
C THR A 482 0.00 2.01 43.48
N SER A 483 -0.61 2.22 44.65
CA SER A 483 -1.26 3.50 44.98
C SER A 483 -0.34 4.70 44.76
N ASN A 484 0.95 4.59 45.09
CA ASN A 484 1.94 5.66 44.91
C ASN A 484 2.21 5.98 43.43
N ASP A 485 2.16 4.98 42.54
CA ASP A 485 2.28 5.22 41.10
C ASP A 485 1.09 6.06 40.59
N ILE A 486 -0.12 5.72 41.04
CA ILE A 486 -1.35 6.42 40.63
C ILE A 486 -1.36 7.86 41.16
N ILE A 487 -0.94 8.07 42.42
CA ILE A 487 -0.77 9.40 43.02
C ILE A 487 0.25 10.21 42.23
N PHE A 488 1.44 9.66 41.98
CA PHE A 488 2.47 10.30 41.18
C PHE A 488 1.97 10.71 39.79
N LEU A 489 1.26 9.82 39.10
CA LEU A 489 0.70 10.10 37.78
C LEU A 489 -0.35 11.22 37.84
N LYS A 490 -1.26 11.20 38.81
CA LYS A 490 -2.23 12.29 39.00
C LYS A 490 -1.53 13.62 39.19
N GLU A 491 -0.56 13.71 40.09
CA GLU A 491 0.13 14.98 40.38
C GLU A 491 0.89 15.53 39.17
N ASN A 492 1.50 14.65 38.37
CA ASN A 492 2.36 15.07 37.27
C ASN A 492 1.64 15.17 35.91
N LEU A 493 0.49 14.52 35.74
CA LEU A 493 -0.26 14.48 34.47
C LEU A 493 -1.57 15.26 34.50
N LEU A 494 -1.93 15.89 35.61
CA LEU A 494 -3.09 16.80 35.69
C LEU A 494 -2.80 18.13 34.99
N THR A 495 -2.69 18.08 33.66
CA THR A 495 -2.31 19.21 32.80
C THR A 495 -3.19 19.24 31.55
N PRO A 496 -3.47 20.42 30.97
CA PRO A 496 -4.24 20.53 29.73
C PRO A 496 -3.54 19.94 28.50
N LYS A 497 -2.24 19.63 28.60
CA LYS A 497 -1.48 19.01 27.49
C LYS A 497 -1.87 17.54 27.31
N LEU A 498 -2.28 16.86 28.38
CA LEU A 498 -2.60 15.44 28.34
C LEU A 498 -3.97 15.24 27.68
N LYS A 499 -4.00 14.48 26.59
CA LYS A 499 -5.24 14.13 25.88
C LYS A 499 -5.71 12.74 26.25
N ARG A 500 -4.79 11.77 26.29
CA ARG A 500 -5.14 10.36 26.53
C ARG A 500 -3.95 9.60 27.12
N PHE A 501 -4.18 8.90 28.21
CA PHE A 501 -3.18 8.06 28.87
C PHE A 501 -3.81 6.72 29.20
N ILE A 502 -3.19 5.64 28.75
CA ILE A 502 -3.62 4.28 29.06
C ILE A 502 -2.40 3.47 29.44
N ILE A 503 -2.44 2.87 30.62
CA ILE A 503 -1.52 1.83 31.04
C ILE A 503 -2.33 0.62 31.48
N CYS A 504 -2.18 -0.52 30.82
CA CYS A 504 -2.71 -1.77 31.37
C CYS A 504 -1.66 -2.41 32.30
N PHE A 505 -2.11 -3.11 33.34
CA PHE A 505 -1.25 -3.72 34.35
C PHE A 505 -1.73 -5.11 34.73
N LYS A 506 -0.81 -5.99 35.15
CA LYS A 506 -1.18 -7.35 35.62
C LYS A 506 -1.69 -7.36 37.06
N THR A 507 -1.01 -6.62 37.93
CA THR A 507 -1.32 -6.62 39.37
C THR A 507 -1.41 -5.18 39.87
N PHE A 508 -2.51 -4.84 40.52
CA PHE A 508 -2.63 -3.64 41.34
C PHE A 508 -2.38 -4.01 42.81
N VAL A 509 -1.41 -3.34 43.43
CA VAL A 509 -1.16 -3.46 44.87
C VAL A 509 -1.73 -2.22 45.55
N GLU A 510 -2.88 -2.40 46.17
CA GLU A 510 -3.57 -1.35 46.89
C GLU A 510 -2.92 -1.12 48.26
N ASP A 511 -2.56 0.13 48.50
CA ASP A 511 -2.17 0.67 49.81
C ASP A 511 -3.29 1.61 50.31
N PRO A 512 -3.66 1.57 51.61
CA PRO A 512 -4.67 2.44 52.22
C PRO A 512 -4.57 3.93 51.84
N GLN A 513 -3.36 4.43 51.55
CA GLN A 513 -3.12 5.83 51.19
C GLN A 513 -3.87 6.33 49.95
N LEU A 514 -4.34 5.45 49.05
CA LEU A 514 -5.02 5.90 47.82
C LEU A 514 -6.32 6.66 48.11
N ASN A 515 -7.14 6.12 49.02
CA ASN A 515 -8.42 6.75 49.36
C ASN A 515 -8.22 8.00 50.19
N ASP A 516 -7.19 8.03 51.04
CA ASP A 516 -6.83 9.23 51.81
C ASP A 516 -6.43 10.39 50.89
N PHE A 517 -5.75 10.09 49.76
CA PHE A 517 -5.27 11.11 48.83
C PHE A 517 -6.27 11.49 47.72
N PHE A 518 -7.09 10.56 47.26
CA PHE A 518 -8.06 10.80 46.18
C PHE A 518 -9.45 11.15 46.70
N GLY A 519 -9.74 10.85 47.96
CA GLY A 519 -11.10 10.78 48.46
C GLY A 519 -11.86 9.57 47.90
N PRO A 520 -13.14 9.39 48.30
CA PRO A 520 -13.96 8.31 47.78
C PRO A 520 -14.15 8.47 46.25
N PRO A 521 -14.08 7.37 45.48
CA PRO A 521 -14.42 7.39 44.07
C PRO A 521 -15.85 7.87 43.86
N ARG A 522 -16.10 8.59 42.76
CA ARG A 522 -17.43 9.07 42.41
C ARG A 522 -18.36 7.90 42.11
N ASN A 523 -17.86 6.93 41.33
CA ASN A 523 -18.57 5.72 40.99
C ASN A 523 -17.69 4.49 41.26
N THR A 524 -18.30 3.41 41.75
CA THR A 524 -17.68 2.10 41.94
C THR A 524 -18.52 1.02 41.28
N PHE A 525 -17.93 0.23 40.38
CA PHE A 525 -18.60 -0.88 39.71
C PHE A 525 -17.74 -2.14 39.85
N GLY A 526 -18.04 -2.98 40.85
CA GLY A 526 -17.18 -4.10 41.20
C GLY A 526 -15.79 -3.61 41.63
N THR A 527 -14.74 -4.01 40.91
CA THR A 527 -13.36 -3.55 41.15
C THR A 527 -13.01 -2.25 40.43
N ARG A 528 -13.88 -1.74 39.55
CA ARG A 528 -13.67 -0.48 38.81
C ARG A 528 -13.97 0.73 39.70
N ARG A 529 -13.07 1.71 39.71
CA ARG A 529 -13.18 2.95 40.47
C ARG A 529 -12.93 4.16 39.57
N LEU A 530 -13.81 5.16 39.70
CA LEU A 530 -13.83 6.32 38.83
C LEU A 530 -13.73 7.62 39.63
N TRP A 531 -12.76 8.47 39.30
CA TRP A 531 -12.59 9.80 39.88
C TRP A 531 -12.58 10.88 38.79
N TYR A 532 -12.93 12.10 39.20
CA TYR A 532 -12.88 13.28 38.33
C TYR A 532 -12.18 14.42 39.07
N PHE A 533 -11.14 14.98 38.45
CA PHE A 533 -10.39 16.11 39.02
C PHE A 533 -10.40 17.31 38.06
N PRO A 534 -10.63 18.54 38.53
CA PRO A 534 -10.55 19.72 37.67
C PRO A 534 -9.13 19.90 37.14
N ILE A 535 -8.98 20.20 35.84
CA ILE A 535 -7.67 20.47 35.25
C ILE A 535 -7.29 21.93 35.53
N PRO A 536 -6.13 22.20 36.17
CA PRO A 536 -5.69 23.57 36.43
C PRO A 536 -5.55 24.39 35.14
N GLY A 537 -6.09 25.61 35.16
CA GLY A 537 -5.96 26.56 34.05
C GLY A 537 -6.93 26.37 32.89
N THR A 538 -7.90 25.46 33.00
CA THR A 538 -8.96 25.27 31.99
C THR A 538 -10.35 25.57 32.57
N ASN A 539 -11.26 26.02 31.72
CA ASN A 539 -12.66 26.22 32.09
C ASN A 539 -13.46 24.96 31.73
N ARG A 540 -13.93 24.23 32.75
CA ARG A 540 -14.82 23.06 32.64
C ARG A 540 -14.19 21.73 32.18
N GLU A 541 -12.88 21.67 31.90
CA GLU A 541 -12.24 20.38 31.63
C GLU A 541 -11.92 19.64 32.95
N MET A 542 -12.28 18.36 32.98
CA MET A 542 -12.00 17.46 34.08
C MET A 542 -11.11 16.33 33.59
N MET A 543 -10.18 15.89 34.41
CA MET A 543 -9.45 14.64 34.22
C MET A 543 -10.26 13.49 34.79
N GLU A 544 -10.72 12.59 33.94
CA GLU A 544 -11.31 11.31 34.32
C GLU A 544 -10.17 10.33 34.64
N ILE A 545 -10.17 9.77 35.85
CA ILE A 545 -9.26 8.68 36.24
C ILE A 545 -10.10 7.43 36.44
N ASP A 546 -9.95 6.46 35.55
CA ASP A 546 -10.64 5.18 35.61
C ASP A 546 -9.63 4.06 35.89
N LEU A 547 -9.75 3.50 37.10
CA LEU A 547 -8.97 2.35 37.56
C LEU A 547 -9.84 1.11 37.47
N SER A 548 -9.50 0.22 36.55
CA SER A 548 -10.16 -1.08 36.37
C SER A 548 -9.11 -2.17 36.16
N GLN A 549 -9.20 -2.96 35.09
CA GLN A 549 -8.08 -3.79 34.61
C GLN A 549 -7.00 -2.96 33.92
N ASN A 550 -7.32 -1.70 33.61
CA ASN A 550 -6.40 -0.70 33.06
C ASN A 550 -6.48 0.57 33.90
N LEU A 551 -5.41 1.36 33.87
CA LEU A 551 -5.38 2.71 34.39
C LEU A 551 -5.53 3.69 33.23
N TYR A 552 -6.57 4.50 33.29
CA TYR A 552 -6.96 5.42 32.24
C TYR A 552 -7.02 6.85 32.75
N PHE A 553 -6.39 7.78 32.02
CA PHE A 553 -6.59 9.23 32.20
C PHE A 553 -7.04 9.87 30.89
N GLU A 554 -8.10 10.65 30.92
CA GLU A 554 -8.59 11.42 29.77
C GLU A 554 -9.16 12.77 30.20
N SER A 555 -8.87 13.81 29.42
CA SER A 555 -9.53 15.11 29.56
C SER A 555 -10.94 15.04 28.97
N VAL A 556 -11.96 15.36 29.77
CA VAL A 556 -13.37 15.32 29.40
C VAL A 556 -14.07 16.66 29.72
N ASN A 557 -15.03 17.04 28.88
CA ASN A 557 -15.81 18.28 29.03
C ASN A 557 -17.15 18.07 29.78
N TYR A 558 -17.48 16.82 30.08
CA TYR A 558 -18.71 16.43 30.76
C TYR A 558 -18.48 15.10 31.49
N TYR A 559 -19.22 14.88 32.58
CA TYR A 559 -19.20 13.59 33.27
C TYR A 559 -19.81 12.53 32.35
N ARG A 560 -19.09 11.44 32.10
CA ARG A 560 -19.67 10.27 31.43
C ARG A 560 -20.60 9.59 32.42
N TYR A 561 -21.90 9.80 32.25
CA TYR A 561 -22.91 8.98 32.91
C TYR A 561 -22.84 7.58 32.30
N GLY A 562 -22.54 6.58 33.14
CA GLY A 562 -22.83 5.18 32.86
C GLY A 562 -24.28 4.87 33.17
#